data_AF-A0A8T1VP80-F1
#
_entry.id   AF-A0A8T1VP80-F1
#
_cell.length_a   1.000
_cell.length_b   1.000
_cell.length_c   1.000
_cell.angle_alpha   90.00
_cell.angle_beta   90.00
_cell.angle_gamma   90.00
#
_symmetry.space_group_name_H-M   'P 1'
#
loop_
_entity.id
_entity.type
_entity.pdbx_description
1 polymer ?
#
loop_
_entity_poly.entity_id
_entity_poly.type
_entity_poly.pdbx_seq_one_letter_code
_entity_poly.pdbx_strand_id
1 'polypeptide(L)'
;MRCRRLEHAQSRFATQPLSRCSGFMVRRALALAAVLRTSRFVSALEMYSISASYLGDQCAGTPYVVSIVQADDCSIETCSASSNMSSADMRTVDCTSDFVQATRDKFGSSPYIIEMVYGDGNCSGPAMGYGYPAPGTCVGGFNETDNYYVIATLNTNGSASLELYPDRSCGTAATMRWTRPKAARHTKSQVLP
;
A
#
# COMPACT_ATOMS: atom_id res chain seq x y z
N MET A 1 6.60 18.26 -9.53
CA MET A 1 7.29 17.34 -8.60
C MET A 1 6.25 16.49 -7.90
N ARG A 2 6.26 15.17 -8.09
CA ARG A 2 5.38 14.22 -7.39
C ARG A 2 6.22 13.36 -6.47
N CYS A 3 5.82 13.18 -5.21
CA CYS A 3 6.49 12.23 -4.33
C CYS A 3 6.03 10.81 -4.61
N ARG A 4 6.95 9.84 -4.62
CA ARG A 4 6.63 8.41 -4.53
C ARG A 4 7.33 7.76 -3.34
N ARG A 5 6.60 6.90 -2.61
CA ARG A 5 7.12 6.13 -1.48
C ARG A 5 6.76 4.66 -1.65
N LEU A 6 7.75 3.77 -1.57
CA LEU A 6 7.55 2.32 -1.59
C LEU A 6 7.66 1.76 -0.18
N GLU A 7 6.56 1.28 0.38
CA GLU A 7 6.53 0.60 1.66
C GLU A 7 6.56 -0.93 1.45
N HIS A 8 7.26 -1.63 2.34
CA HIS A 8 7.38 -3.09 2.30
C HIS A 8 6.92 -3.66 3.62
N ALA A 9 6.20 -4.77 3.57
CA ALA A 9 6.03 -5.63 4.72
C ALA A 9 6.43 -7.05 4.33
N GLN A 10 7.39 -7.61 5.08
CA GLN A 10 7.53 -9.05 5.17
C GLN A 10 6.52 -9.53 6.21
N SER A 11 5.76 -10.58 5.91
CA SER A 11 5.03 -11.34 6.91
C SER A 11 6.04 -11.91 7.91
N ARG A 12 6.31 -11.15 8.96
CA ARG A 12 6.86 -11.66 10.21
C ARG A 12 5.89 -11.24 11.28
N PHE A 13 5.08 -12.20 11.71
CA PHE A 13 4.63 -12.29 13.08
C PHE A 13 5.83 -11.99 13.99
N ALA A 14 5.88 -10.79 14.53
CA ALA A 14 6.76 -10.43 15.63
C ALA A 14 5.84 -9.88 16.72
N THR A 15 5.36 -10.81 17.53
CA THR A 15 4.79 -10.60 18.86
C THR A 15 5.56 -9.49 19.56
N GLN A 16 4.85 -8.45 20.01
CA GLN A 16 5.40 -7.43 20.90
C GLN A 16 6.05 -8.11 22.13
N PRO A 17 7.23 -7.66 22.58
CA PRO A 17 7.53 -7.64 23.99
C PRO A 17 7.13 -6.27 24.55
N LEU A 18 6.11 -6.30 25.41
CA LEU A 18 5.83 -5.27 26.41
C LEU A 18 7.14 -4.90 27.12
N SER A 19 7.68 -3.73 26.82
CA SER A 19 8.84 -3.19 27.53
C SER A 19 8.38 -2.51 28.82
N ARG A 20 8.58 -3.26 29.89
CA ARG A 20 8.45 -2.94 31.30
C ARG A 20 9.45 -1.83 31.66
N CYS A 21 8.99 -0.61 31.92
CA CYS A 21 9.81 0.41 32.60
C CYS A 21 9.53 0.35 34.10
N SER A 22 10.52 -0.16 34.84
CA SER A 22 10.53 -0.24 36.30
C SER A 22 10.94 1.11 36.90
N GLY A 23 10.06 1.64 37.77
CA GLY A 23 10.27 2.49 38.96
C GLY A 23 11.22 3.69 38.91
N PHE A 24 10.72 4.87 39.28
CA PHE A 24 11.41 5.75 40.25
C PHE A 24 10.42 6.68 40.98
N MET A 25 10.42 6.53 42.31
CA MET A 25 10.11 7.44 43.42
C MET A 25 9.02 8.52 43.28
N VAL A 26 8.03 8.38 44.17
CA VAL A 26 7.14 9.43 44.69
C VAL A 26 7.96 10.60 45.25
N ARG A 27 7.75 11.80 44.70
CA ARG A 27 7.88 13.06 45.44
C ARG A 27 6.72 13.98 45.08
N ARG A 28 5.92 14.31 46.09
CA ARG A 28 4.82 15.28 46.02
C ARG A 28 5.39 16.66 45.69
N ALA A 29 4.90 17.27 44.62
CA ALA A 29 4.98 18.72 44.41
C ALA A 29 3.62 19.19 43.89
N LEU A 30 3.02 20.15 44.59
CA LEU A 30 1.80 20.86 44.21
C LEU A 30 2.02 21.51 42.84
N ALA A 31 1.25 21.10 41.82
CA ALA A 31 1.23 21.74 40.52
C ALA A 31 -0.18 22.30 40.27
N LEU A 32 -0.25 23.60 40.03
CA LEU A 32 -1.44 24.30 39.58
C LEU A 32 -2.03 23.60 38.35
N ALA A 33 -3.33 23.32 38.39
CA ALA A 33 -4.06 22.74 37.27
C ALA A 33 -4.19 23.77 36.13
N ALA A 34 -3.21 23.83 35.25
CA ALA A 34 -3.39 24.43 33.93
C ALA A 34 -4.19 23.43 33.08
N VAL A 35 -5.50 23.69 32.94
CA VAL A 35 -6.34 22.96 31.99
C VAL A 35 -5.93 23.38 30.58
N LEU A 36 -4.91 22.72 30.03
CA LEU A 36 -4.65 22.76 28.60
C LEU A 36 -5.86 22.15 27.92
N ARG A 37 -6.71 23.01 27.33
CA ARG A 37 -7.65 22.61 26.28
C ARG A 37 -6.80 22.02 25.16
N THR A 38 -6.57 20.72 25.20
CA THR A 38 -6.09 19.98 24.04
C THR A 38 -7.23 20.04 23.03
N SER A 39 -7.18 21.03 22.15
CA SER A 39 -7.99 21.05 20.94
C SER A 39 -7.70 19.74 20.21
N ARG A 40 -8.60 18.77 20.34
CA ARG A 40 -8.59 17.60 19.49
C ARG A 40 -8.87 18.13 18.10
N PHE A 41 -7.83 18.28 17.29
CA PHE A 41 -7.98 18.37 15.85
C PHE A 41 -8.61 17.05 15.43
N VAL A 42 -9.93 17.05 15.27
CA VAL A 42 -10.61 16.02 14.50
C VAL A 42 -10.18 16.28 13.07
N SER A 43 -9.05 15.70 12.67
CA SER A 43 -8.74 15.58 11.25
C SER A 43 -9.91 14.81 10.64
N ALA A 44 -10.55 15.38 9.62
CA ALA A 44 -11.51 14.63 8.82
C ALA A 44 -10.83 13.32 8.41
N LEU A 45 -11.47 12.19 8.71
CA LEU A 45 -10.93 10.89 8.34
C LEU A 45 -11.06 10.80 6.82
N GLU A 46 -9.94 10.92 6.10
CA GLU A 46 -9.93 10.70 4.66
C GLU A 46 -10.34 9.26 4.38
N MET A 47 -11.33 9.08 3.51
CA MET A 47 -11.80 7.76 3.09
C MET A 47 -11.12 7.35 1.79
N TYR A 48 -10.76 6.08 1.71
CA TYR A 48 -10.14 5.47 0.55
C TYR A 48 -10.94 4.27 0.08
N SER A 49 -11.00 4.10 -1.24
CA SER A 49 -11.45 2.91 -1.93
C SER A 49 -10.26 2.01 -2.23
N ILE A 50 -10.32 0.77 -1.74
CA ILE A 50 -9.29 -0.26 -1.88
C ILE A 50 -9.81 -1.33 -2.82
N SER A 51 -9.43 -1.24 -4.10
CA SER A 51 -9.87 -2.17 -5.14
C SER A 51 -8.82 -3.24 -5.40
N ALA A 52 -9.08 -4.49 -5.00
CA ALA A 52 -8.20 -5.62 -5.30
C ALA A 52 -8.71 -6.39 -6.52
N SER A 53 -7.85 -6.64 -7.50
CA SER A 53 -8.17 -7.37 -8.73
C SER A 53 -7.53 -8.76 -8.75
N TYR A 54 -8.31 -9.75 -9.18
CA TYR A 54 -7.99 -11.18 -9.16
C TYR A 54 -8.13 -11.76 -10.56
N LEU A 55 -7.23 -12.68 -10.90
CA LEU A 55 -7.33 -13.42 -12.15
C LEU A 55 -8.44 -14.47 -12.06
N GLY A 56 -9.26 -14.53 -13.10
CA GLY A 56 -10.35 -15.51 -13.20
C GLY A 56 -11.65 -15.06 -12.53
N ASP A 57 -12.58 -16.00 -12.40
CA ASP A 57 -13.97 -15.76 -12.01
C ASP A 57 -14.22 -15.76 -10.50
N GLN A 58 -13.17 -15.80 -9.67
CA GLN A 58 -13.25 -15.81 -8.22
C GLN A 58 -12.31 -14.76 -7.60
N CYS A 59 -12.75 -14.10 -6.54
CA CYS A 59 -11.92 -13.21 -5.73
C CYS A 59 -11.12 -13.97 -4.67
N ALA A 60 -10.34 -14.96 -5.12
CA ALA A 60 -9.61 -15.88 -4.25
C ALA A 60 -8.10 -15.81 -4.50
N GLY A 61 -7.32 -16.13 -3.46
CA GLY A 61 -5.87 -16.12 -3.54
C GLY A 61 -5.26 -14.72 -3.43
N THR A 62 -4.11 -14.53 -4.08
CA THR A 62 -3.38 -13.25 -4.05
C THR A 62 -3.81 -12.39 -5.24
N PRO A 63 -4.32 -11.17 -5.03
CA PRO A 63 -4.65 -10.28 -6.14
C PRO A 63 -3.39 -9.90 -6.92
N TYR A 64 -3.52 -9.68 -8.24
CA TYR A 64 -2.39 -9.25 -9.07
C TYR A 64 -2.09 -7.75 -8.92
N VAL A 65 -3.08 -6.97 -8.49
CA VAL A 65 -2.93 -5.56 -8.14
C VAL A 65 -3.98 -5.15 -7.11
N VAL A 66 -3.62 -4.21 -6.24
CA VAL A 66 -4.55 -3.49 -5.36
C VAL A 66 -4.43 -2.01 -5.65
N SER A 67 -5.52 -1.35 -6.05
CA SER A 67 -5.56 0.09 -6.28
C SER A 67 -6.09 0.81 -5.06
N ILE A 68 -5.43 1.91 -4.68
CA ILE A 68 -5.77 2.74 -3.53
C ILE A 68 -6.10 4.14 -4.06
N VAL A 69 -7.33 4.58 -3.87
CA VAL A 69 -7.79 5.87 -4.38
C VAL A 69 -8.58 6.58 -3.28
N GLN A 70 -8.30 7.86 -3.06
CA GLN A 70 -9.12 8.68 -2.17
C GLN A 70 -10.53 8.81 -2.77
N ALA A 71 -11.55 8.61 -1.95
CA ALA A 71 -12.92 8.56 -2.41
C ALA A 71 -13.83 9.36 -1.47
N ASP A 72 -14.59 10.29 -2.03
CA ASP A 72 -15.65 11.01 -1.29
C ASP A 72 -16.87 10.11 -1.09
N ASP A 73 -17.13 9.23 -2.07
CA ASP A 73 -18.13 8.18 -2.05
C ASP A 73 -17.47 6.82 -2.33
N CYS A 74 -17.74 5.83 -1.47
CA CYS A 74 -17.18 4.50 -1.63
C CYS A 74 -18.28 3.45 -1.44
N SER A 75 -18.38 2.54 -2.42
CA SER A 75 -19.32 1.43 -2.41
C SER A 75 -18.54 0.13 -2.27
N ILE A 76 -18.84 -0.63 -1.22
CA ILE A 76 -18.21 -1.92 -0.96
C ILE A 76 -18.67 -2.93 -2.01
N GLU A 77 -17.74 -3.68 -2.58
CA GLU A 77 -17.99 -4.76 -3.52
C GLU A 77 -17.29 -6.03 -3.05
N THR A 78 -18.03 -7.12 -2.84
CA THR A 78 -17.46 -8.34 -2.25
C THR A 78 -16.78 -9.26 -3.25
N CYS A 79 -17.33 -9.36 -4.47
CA CYS A 79 -16.69 -9.98 -5.63
C CYS A 79 -17.55 -9.71 -6.86
N SER A 80 -17.06 -8.88 -7.76
CA SER A 80 -17.78 -8.42 -8.95
C SER A 80 -16.88 -8.52 -10.18
N ALA A 81 -17.48 -8.68 -11.35
CA ALA A 81 -16.74 -8.55 -12.60
C ALA A 81 -16.15 -7.14 -12.66
N SER A 82 -14.88 -7.04 -13.07
CA SER A 82 -14.29 -5.73 -13.30
C SER A 82 -15.10 -4.98 -14.38
N SER A 83 -15.36 -3.69 -14.16
CA SER A 83 -16.21 -2.86 -15.05
C SER A 83 -15.68 -2.76 -16.49
N ASN A 84 -14.45 -3.23 -16.73
CA ASN A 84 -13.95 -3.57 -18.06
C ASN A 84 -14.47 -4.97 -18.40
N MET A 85 -15.70 -5.02 -18.90
CA MET A 85 -16.53 -6.20 -19.22
C MET A 85 -15.88 -7.24 -20.18
N SER A 86 -14.62 -7.02 -20.58
CA SER A 86 -13.77 -7.87 -21.42
C SER A 86 -12.60 -8.52 -20.66
N SER A 87 -12.46 -8.24 -19.36
CA SER A 87 -11.49 -8.91 -18.49
C SER A 87 -12.19 -10.10 -17.82
N ALA A 88 -11.62 -11.30 -17.92
CA ALA A 88 -12.09 -12.47 -17.18
C ALA A 88 -11.76 -12.38 -15.67
N ASP A 89 -11.58 -11.16 -15.17
CA ASP A 89 -10.99 -10.83 -13.88
C ASP A 89 -12.09 -10.30 -12.95
N MET A 90 -12.04 -10.76 -11.71
CA MET A 90 -12.93 -10.30 -10.65
C MET A 90 -12.26 -9.28 -9.76
N ARG A 91 -13.04 -8.44 -9.09
CA ARG A 91 -12.54 -7.45 -8.14
C ARG A 91 -13.33 -7.43 -6.84
N THR A 92 -12.70 -6.91 -5.81
CA THR A 92 -13.33 -6.54 -4.54
C THR A 92 -13.00 -5.09 -4.22
N VAL A 93 -13.91 -4.38 -3.55
CA VAL A 93 -13.72 -3.00 -3.10
C VAL A 93 -14.02 -2.93 -1.60
N ASP A 94 -13.05 -2.45 -0.83
CA ASP A 94 -13.25 -2.08 0.58
C ASP A 94 -13.13 -0.57 0.76
N CYS A 95 -13.90 -0.03 1.71
CA CYS A 95 -13.90 1.39 2.05
C CYS A 95 -13.31 1.58 3.44
N THR A 96 -12.20 2.30 3.55
CA THR A 96 -11.52 2.49 4.83
C THR A 96 -10.68 3.76 4.86
N SER A 97 -10.38 4.26 6.06
CA SER A 97 -9.34 5.25 6.26
C SER A 97 -7.95 4.64 6.45
N ASP A 98 -7.87 3.38 6.91
CA ASP A 98 -6.61 2.64 7.06
C ASP A 98 -6.33 1.82 5.79
N PHE A 99 -6.06 2.54 4.70
CA PHE A 99 -5.79 1.95 3.40
C PHE A 99 -4.54 1.05 3.42
N VAL A 100 -3.56 1.36 4.28
CA VAL A 100 -2.35 0.56 4.41
C VAL A 100 -2.73 -0.81 4.91
N GLN A 101 -3.41 -0.89 6.06
CA GLN A 101 -3.80 -2.17 6.67
C GLN A 101 -4.73 -2.97 5.75
N ALA A 102 -5.76 -2.34 5.16
CA ALA A 102 -6.65 -3.03 4.22
C ALA A 102 -5.90 -3.59 3.02
N THR A 103 -4.91 -2.87 2.47
CA THR A 103 -4.05 -3.39 1.41
C THR A 103 -3.23 -4.59 1.88
N ARG A 104 -2.73 -4.60 3.12
CA ARG A 104 -2.00 -5.76 3.68
C ARG A 104 -2.91 -6.99 3.76
N ASP A 105 -4.13 -6.79 4.24
CA ASP A 105 -5.10 -7.87 4.45
C ASP A 105 -5.45 -8.57 3.12
N LYS A 106 -5.48 -7.82 2.01
CA LYS A 106 -5.66 -8.39 0.65
C LYS A 106 -4.55 -9.34 0.22
N PHE A 107 -3.31 -9.10 0.64
CA PHE A 107 -2.16 -9.97 0.31
C PHE A 107 -1.97 -11.10 1.32
N GLY A 108 -2.53 -10.99 2.52
CA GLY A 108 -2.41 -11.98 3.58
C GLY A 108 -0.96 -12.28 3.92
N SER A 109 -0.52 -13.53 3.74
CA SER A 109 0.86 -13.96 3.98
C SER A 109 1.80 -13.79 2.78
N SER A 110 1.26 -13.48 1.60
CA SER A 110 2.07 -13.32 0.38
C SER A 110 2.99 -12.11 0.50
N PRO A 111 4.22 -12.15 -0.05
CA PRO A 111 5.07 -10.97 -0.09
C PRO A 111 4.47 -9.91 -1.03
N TYR A 112 4.60 -8.63 -0.67
CA TYR A 112 4.05 -7.53 -1.46
C TYR A 112 4.85 -6.23 -1.30
N ILE A 113 4.57 -5.29 -2.20
CA ILE A 113 5.07 -3.92 -2.19
C ILE A 113 3.90 -2.96 -2.28
N ILE A 114 3.86 -1.92 -1.43
CA ILE A 114 2.90 -0.83 -1.55
C ILE A 114 3.62 0.39 -2.08
N GLU A 115 3.17 0.90 -3.21
CA GLU A 115 3.57 2.16 -3.80
C GLU A 115 2.55 3.25 -3.45
N MET A 116 2.99 4.33 -2.81
CA MET A 116 2.20 5.52 -2.55
C MET A 116 2.66 6.65 -3.45
N VAL A 117 1.70 7.27 -4.13
CA VAL A 117 1.88 8.42 -5.02
C VAL A 117 1.22 9.64 -4.38
N TYR A 118 1.99 10.68 -4.14
CA TYR A 118 1.47 11.92 -3.56
C TYR A 118 1.23 12.94 -4.65
N GLY A 119 0.10 13.64 -4.55
CA GLY A 119 -0.30 14.67 -5.51
C GLY A 119 0.50 15.96 -5.38
N ASP A 120 1.14 16.17 -4.22
CA ASP A 120 1.89 17.38 -3.90
C ASP A 120 3.40 17.10 -3.69
N GLY A 121 4.21 18.16 -3.77
CA GLY A 121 5.64 18.09 -3.49
C GLY A 121 5.96 17.99 -1.99
N ASN A 122 4.96 18.26 -1.13
CA ASN A 122 5.10 18.21 0.33
C ASN A 122 4.85 16.81 0.90
N CYS A 123 4.30 15.91 0.08
CA CYS A 123 3.90 14.56 0.43
C CYS A 123 2.90 14.52 1.60
N SER A 124 1.96 15.48 1.63
CA SER A 124 1.07 15.74 2.79
C SER A 124 -0.06 14.71 2.90
N GLY A 125 -0.42 14.06 1.78
CA GLY A 125 -1.39 12.97 1.72
C GLY A 125 -1.24 12.20 0.40
N PRO A 126 -1.42 10.88 0.39
CA PRO A 126 -1.36 10.11 -0.84
C PRO A 126 -2.54 10.45 -1.73
N ALA A 127 -2.28 10.87 -2.97
CA ALA A 127 -3.34 11.07 -3.94
C ALA A 127 -3.83 9.72 -4.47
N MET A 128 -2.91 8.77 -4.62
CA MET A 128 -3.16 7.44 -5.16
C MET A 128 -2.13 6.45 -4.60
N GLY A 129 -2.41 5.17 -4.65
CA GLY A 129 -1.44 4.13 -4.36
C GLY A 129 -1.76 2.82 -5.05
N TYR A 130 -0.78 1.92 -5.05
CA TYR A 130 -0.87 0.60 -5.64
C TYR A 130 -0.19 -0.43 -4.74
N GLY A 131 -0.81 -1.58 -4.56
CA GLY A 131 -0.22 -2.77 -3.98
C GLY A 131 0.09 -3.78 -5.08
N TYR A 132 1.29 -4.35 -5.04
CA TYR A 132 1.72 -5.38 -5.98
C TYR A 132 2.20 -6.62 -5.22
N PRO A 133 1.76 -7.83 -5.60
CA PRO A 133 2.37 -9.04 -5.07
C PRO A 133 3.82 -9.13 -5.55
N ALA A 134 4.72 -9.59 -4.70
CA ALA A 134 6.15 -9.60 -4.95
C ALA A 134 6.75 -11.01 -5.05
N PRO A 135 6.27 -11.88 -5.95
CA PRO A 135 6.81 -13.24 -6.11
C PRO A 135 8.17 -13.26 -6.83
N GLY A 136 8.61 -12.14 -7.42
CA GLY A 136 9.79 -12.07 -8.27
C GLY A 136 9.58 -12.61 -9.70
N THR A 137 8.34 -12.89 -10.08
CA THR A 137 7.91 -13.31 -11.42
C THR A 137 6.89 -12.35 -12.00
N CYS A 138 6.71 -12.38 -13.32
CA CYS A 138 5.71 -11.56 -14.01
C CYS A 138 4.29 -11.92 -13.55
N VAL A 139 3.54 -10.91 -13.14
CA VAL A 139 2.13 -11.02 -12.74
C VAL A 139 1.34 -9.87 -13.36
N GLY A 140 0.08 -10.11 -13.68
CA GLY A 140 -0.80 -9.06 -14.18
C GLY A 140 -2.17 -9.60 -14.58
N GLY A 141 -3.00 -8.70 -15.12
CA GLY A 141 -4.37 -9.01 -15.53
C GLY A 141 -4.43 -10.00 -16.70
N PHE A 142 -5.63 -10.52 -16.95
CA PHE A 142 -5.83 -11.46 -18.07
C PHE A 142 -5.75 -10.74 -19.42
N ASN A 143 -6.21 -9.50 -19.49
CA ASN A 143 -6.33 -8.73 -20.72
C ASN A 143 -5.21 -7.69 -20.88
N GLU A 144 -4.65 -7.58 -22.08
CA GLU A 144 -3.61 -6.61 -22.45
C GLU A 144 -4.07 -5.16 -22.30
N THR A 145 -5.37 -4.90 -22.32
CA THR A 145 -5.90 -3.55 -22.14
C THR A 145 -5.75 -3.05 -20.70
N ASP A 146 -5.68 -3.95 -19.72
CA ASP A 146 -5.58 -3.56 -18.31
C ASP A 146 -4.16 -3.06 -17.95
N ASN A 147 -3.14 -3.30 -18.79
CA ASN A 147 -1.79 -2.69 -18.71
C ASN A 147 -1.05 -2.82 -17.36
N TYR A 148 -1.49 -3.68 -16.46
CA TYR A 148 -0.84 -3.90 -15.16
C TYR A 148 -0.03 -5.20 -15.17
N TYR A 149 1.06 -5.23 -15.95
CA TYR A 149 2.05 -6.32 -15.91
C TYR A 149 3.27 -5.87 -15.13
N VAL A 150 3.62 -6.62 -14.10
CA VAL A 150 4.60 -6.18 -13.11
C VAL A 150 5.52 -7.33 -12.71
N ILE A 151 6.79 -7.01 -12.49
CA ILE A 151 7.71 -7.83 -11.70
C ILE A 151 8.05 -7.03 -10.46
N ALA A 152 7.48 -7.44 -9.33
CA ALA A 152 7.82 -6.92 -8.01
C ALA A 152 8.66 -7.95 -7.25
N THR A 153 9.74 -7.49 -6.64
CA THR A 153 10.67 -8.34 -5.90
C THR A 153 10.95 -7.71 -4.55
N LEU A 154 10.73 -8.47 -3.48
CA LEU A 154 11.13 -8.10 -2.13
C LEU A 154 12.28 -9.01 -1.68
N ASN A 155 13.48 -8.44 -1.61
CA ASN A 155 14.69 -9.20 -1.27
C ASN A 155 14.78 -9.43 0.24
N THR A 156 15.46 -10.51 0.64
CA THR A 156 15.67 -10.87 2.06
C THR A 156 16.48 -9.82 2.82
N ASN A 157 17.33 -9.08 2.13
CA ASN A 157 18.09 -7.96 2.68
C ASN A 157 17.22 -6.72 2.97
N GLY A 158 15.94 -6.74 2.57
CA GLY A 158 14.99 -5.63 2.73
C GLY A 158 15.05 -4.56 1.64
N SER A 159 15.79 -4.78 0.55
CA SER A 159 15.63 -3.99 -0.67
C SER A 159 14.43 -4.49 -1.47
N ALA A 160 13.91 -3.64 -2.34
CA ALA A 160 12.87 -4.04 -3.26
C ALA A 160 13.01 -3.39 -4.63
N SER A 161 12.38 -4.02 -5.62
CA SER A 161 12.26 -3.50 -6.96
C SER A 161 10.84 -3.68 -7.48
N LEU A 162 10.44 -2.76 -8.35
CA LEU A 162 9.17 -2.78 -9.08
C LEU A 162 9.47 -2.43 -10.54
N GLU A 163 9.06 -3.30 -11.44
CA GLU A 163 9.20 -3.13 -12.89
C GLU A 163 7.83 -3.27 -13.52
N LEU A 164 7.42 -2.30 -14.33
CA LEU A 164 6.15 -2.32 -15.07
C LEU A 164 6.43 -2.61 -16.55
N TYR A 165 5.59 -3.44 -17.14
CA TYR A 165 5.73 -3.93 -18.51
C TYR A 165 4.46 -3.64 -19.30
N PRO A 166 4.59 -3.41 -20.61
CA PRO A 166 3.43 -3.22 -21.49
C PRO A 166 2.82 -4.55 -21.94
N ASP A 167 3.49 -5.68 -21.70
CA ASP A 167 3.09 -6.99 -22.21
C ASP A 167 2.98 -8.05 -21.11
N ARG A 168 2.11 -9.03 -21.34
CA ARG A 168 1.79 -10.10 -20.38
C ARG A 168 2.95 -11.00 -20.04
N SER A 169 3.93 -11.14 -20.93
CA SER A 169 5.09 -11.98 -20.71
C SER A 169 6.18 -11.28 -19.91
N CYS A 170 6.06 -9.97 -19.67
CA CYS A 170 7.16 -9.11 -19.22
C CYS A 170 8.44 -9.32 -20.06
N GLY A 171 8.26 -9.63 -21.35
CA GLY A 171 9.35 -10.00 -22.26
C GLY A 171 9.94 -8.81 -23.00
N THR A 172 9.22 -7.69 -23.05
CA THR A 172 9.72 -6.44 -23.61
C THR A 172 10.47 -5.61 -22.57
N ALA A 173 11.00 -4.46 -22.97
CA ALA A 173 11.63 -3.53 -22.05
C ALA A 173 10.58 -2.96 -21.06
N ALA A 174 10.92 -2.94 -19.77
CA ALA A 174 10.10 -2.32 -18.75
C ALA A 174 9.86 -0.83 -19.10
N THR A 175 8.60 -0.40 -19.06
CA THR A 175 8.22 1.00 -19.25
C THR A 175 8.64 1.85 -18.06
N MET A 176 8.71 1.24 -16.88
CA MET A 176 9.15 1.89 -15.65
C MET A 176 9.88 0.88 -14.76
N ARG A 177 10.96 1.35 -14.14
CA ARG A 177 11.74 0.56 -13.18
C ARG A 177 12.06 1.39 -11.95
N TRP A 178 11.78 0.82 -10.79
CA TRP A 178 12.01 1.42 -9.49
C TRP A 178 12.77 0.47 -8.58
N THR A 179 13.75 1.01 -7.85
CA THR A 179 14.50 0.25 -6.86
C THR A 179 14.62 1.04 -5.56
N ARG A 180 14.43 0.35 -4.43
CA ARG A 180 14.64 0.88 -3.07
C ARG A 180 15.75 0.08 -2.40
N PRO A 181 16.95 0.65 -2.22
CA PRO A 181 17.99 0.00 -1.45
C PRO A 181 17.65 0.00 0.05
N LYS A 182 18.10 -1.04 0.78
CA LYS A 182 17.88 -1.20 2.24
C LYS A 182 18.22 0.05 3.07
N ALA A 183 19.23 0.80 2.65
CA ALA A 183 19.75 1.97 3.35
C ALA A 183 18.82 3.20 3.24
N ALA A 184 17.83 3.20 2.34
CA ALA A 184 16.92 4.33 2.11
C ALA A 184 15.81 4.46 3.17
N ARG A 185 16.01 3.92 4.38
CA ARG A 185 14.96 3.72 5.39
C ARG A 185 14.31 5.01 5.91
N HIS A 186 14.83 6.19 5.56
CA HIS A 186 14.24 7.48 5.87
C HIS A 186 14.39 8.54 4.76
N THR A 187 14.81 8.18 3.55
CA THR A 187 14.89 9.16 2.46
C THR A 187 13.52 9.33 1.83
N LYS A 188 12.91 10.47 2.17
CA LYS A 188 11.80 11.12 1.48
C LYS A 188 11.99 10.95 -0.04
N SER A 189 10.96 10.44 -0.70
CA SER A 189 10.63 10.65 -2.12
C SER A 189 11.77 10.59 -3.13
N GLN A 190 11.78 9.62 -4.06
CA GLN A 190 12.44 9.96 -5.33
C GLN A 190 11.55 11.02 -5.99
N VAL A 191 12.12 12.20 -6.20
CA VAL A 191 11.58 13.23 -7.07
C VAL A 191 11.90 12.78 -8.49
N LEU A 192 10.92 12.25 -9.21
CA LEU A 192 11.03 12.11 -10.66
C LEU A 192 10.81 13.50 -11.30
N PRO A 193 11.58 13.84 -12.35
CA PRO A 193 11.40 15.08 -13.11
C PRO A 193 9.97 15.19 -13.69
#